data_AF-A0A7V9AW22-F1
#
_entry.id   AF-A0A7V9AW22-F1
#
_cell.length_a   1.000
_cell.length_b   1.000
_cell.length_c   1.000
_cell.angle_alpha   90.00
_cell.angle_beta   90.00
_cell.angle_gamma   90.00
#
_symmetry.space_group_name_H-M   'P 1'
#
loop_
_entity.id
_entity.type
_entity.pdbx_description
1 polymer ?
#
loop_
_entity_poly.entity_id
_entity_poly.type
_entity_poly.pdbx_seq_one_letter_code
_entity_poly.pdbx_strand_id
1 'polypeptide(L)' 'HQLIPPTINYETPDPECDLDYVPNTKRAAKVEYALSNSFGFGGTNGALLFKRYDE' A
#
# COMPACT_ATOMS: atom_id res chain seq x y z
N HIS A 1 -5.89 5.01 12.66
CA HIS A 1 -5.39 6.38 12.45
C HIS A 1 -5.72 7.01 11.07
N GLN A 2 -6.51 6.40 10.17
CA GLN A 2 -7.01 6.99 8.88
C GLN A 2 -5.95 7.78 8.07
N LEU A 3 -4.73 7.26 8.07
CA LEU A 3 -3.56 7.83 7.41
C LEU A 3 -2.88 6.69 6.65
N ILE A 4 -2.54 6.93 5.39
CA ILE A 4 -1.74 6.05 4.55
C ILE A 4 -0.27 6.45 4.76
N PRO A 5 0.61 5.53 5.18
CA PRO A 5 2.04 5.81 5.33
C PRO A 5 2.67 6.09 3.96
N PRO A 6 3.78 6.86 3.93
CA PRO A 6 4.46 7.14 2.67
C PRO A 6 5.34 5.97 2.24
N THR A 7 5.55 5.88 0.92
CA THR A 7 6.72 5.22 0.36
C THR A 7 7.87 6.24 0.36
N ILE A 8 8.80 6.09 1.32
CA ILE A 8 9.95 6.99 1.46
C ILE A 8 11.02 6.74 0.39
N ASN A 9 11.92 7.71 0.18
CA ASN A 9 13.02 7.66 -0.77
C ASN A 9 12.59 7.55 -2.24
N TYR A 10 11.39 8.03 -2.56
CA TYR A 10 10.88 8.03 -3.93
C TYR A 10 11.30 9.33 -4.64
N GLU A 11 12.39 9.29 -5.41
CA GLU A 11 13.00 10.49 -6.03
C GLU A 11 12.87 10.51 -7.56
N THR A 12 13.07 9.37 -8.22
CA THR A 12 13.02 9.24 -9.69
C THR A 12 11.89 8.28 -10.06
N PRO A 13 10.80 8.77 -10.67
CA PRO A 13 9.71 7.91 -11.14
C PRO A 13 10.18 6.98 -12.27
N ASP A 14 9.77 5.72 -12.21
CA ASP A 14 9.95 4.75 -13.29
C ASP A 14 8.71 4.76 -14.19
N PRO A 15 8.83 4.90 -15.52
CA PRO A 15 7.69 4.91 -16.44
C PRO A 15 6.79 3.67 -16.38
N GLU A 16 7.34 2.52 -15.99
CA GLU A 16 6.57 1.27 -15.84
C GLU A 16 5.89 1.16 -14.46
N CYS A 17 6.31 1.99 -13.51
CA CYS A 17 5.71 2.11 -12.19
C CYS A 17 4.91 3.40 -12.11
N ASP A 18 3.72 3.40 -12.71
CA ASP A 18 2.86 4.58 -12.91
C ASP A 18 1.70 4.69 -11.91
N LEU A 19 1.68 3.87 -10.87
CA LEU A 19 0.65 3.90 -9.83
C LEU A 19 0.87 5.01 -8.80
N ASP A 20 -0.12 5.22 -7.93
CA ASP A 20 -0.01 6.15 -6.81
C ASP A 20 0.62 5.47 -5.58
N TYR A 21 1.92 5.68 -5.41
CA TYR A 21 2.71 5.07 -4.33
C TYR A 21 2.73 5.87 -3.03
N VAL A 22 2.01 7.00 -2.94
CA VAL A 22 2.07 7.92 -1.78
C VAL A 22 3.51 8.34 -1.45
N PRO A 23 4.21 9.04 -2.36
CA PRO A 23 5.65 9.28 -2.23
C PRO A 23 5.97 10.29 -1.11
N ASN A 24 6.96 9.95 -0.28
CA ASN A 24 7.66 10.80 0.70
C ASN A 24 6.84 11.46 1.84
N THR A 25 5.54 11.69 1.66
CA THR A 25 4.66 12.33 2.66
C THR A 25 3.40 11.50 2.87
N LYS A 26 3.06 11.21 4.13
CA LYS A 26 1.84 10.49 4.50
C LYS A 26 0.59 11.22 3.97
N ARG A 27 -0.46 10.47 3.67
CA ARG A 27 -1.73 11.02 3.16
C ARG A 27 -2.91 10.64 4.05
N ALA A 28 -3.77 11.60 4.38
CA ALA A 28 -5.05 11.31 5.03
C ALA A 28 -6.02 10.69 4.02
N ALA A 29 -6.69 9.61 4.41
CA ALA A 29 -7.70 8.96 3.60
C ALA A 29 -8.71 8.18 4.47
N LYS A 30 -9.97 8.14 4.03
CA LYS A 30 -10.98 7.26 4.63
C LYS A 30 -10.76 5.84 4.10
N VAL A 31 -10.06 5.01 4.86
CA VAL A 31 -9.71 3.64 4.47
C VAL A 31 -10.73 2.67 5.07
N GLU A 32 -11.56 2.05 4.22
CA GLU A 32 -12.52 1.00 4.61
C GLU A 32 -11.93 -0.41 4.49
N TYR A 33 -11.11 -0.63 3.46
CA TYR A 33 -10.49 -1.91 3.15
C TYR A 33 -8.99 -1.70 2.93
N ALA A 34 -8.20 -2.70 3.31
CA ALA A 34 -6.76 -2.71 3.05
C ALA A 34 -6.34 -4.11 2.59
N LEU A 35 -5.54 -4.17 1.53
CA LEU A 35 -4.95 -5.39 1.01
C LEU A 35 -3.46 -5.41 1.36
N SER A 36 -2.99 -6.51 1.95
CA SER A 36 -1.57 -6.77 2.19
C SER A 36 -1.11 -7.92 1.32
N ASN A 37 -0.27 -7.64 0.35
CA ASN A 37 0.29 -8.63 -0.57
C ASN A 37 1.68 -9.09 -0.11
N SER A 38 1.93 -10.39 -0.23
CA SER A 38 3.21 -11.03 0.08
C SER A 38 3.60 -11.95 -1.07
N PHE A 39 4.72 -11.64 -1.73
CA PHE A 39 5.27 -12.43 -2.84
C PHE A 39 6.67 -12.90 -2.44
N GLY A 40 6.77 -14.19 -2.06
CA GLY A 40 7.99 -14.81 -1.58
C GLY A 40 8.71 -15.63 -2.64
N PHE A 41 9.99 -15.89 -2.41
CA PHE A 41 10.78 -16.79 -3.25
C PHE A 41 10.17 -18.21 -3.31
N GLY A 42 10.45 -18.93 -4.39
CA GLY A 42 9.84 -20.24 -4.65
C GLY A 42 8.39 -20.17 -5.15
N GLY A 43 7.91 -18.99 -5.53
CA GLY A 43 6.57 -18.80 -6.09
C GLY A 43 5.45 -18.77 -5.05
N THR A 44 5.79 -18.52 -3.77
CA THR A 44 4.79 -18.46 -2.70
C THR A 44 4.12 -17.10 -2.71
N ASN A 45 2.87 -17.04 -3.14
CA ASN A 45 2.06 -15.82 -3.18
C ASN A 45 0.92 -15.91 -2.16
N GLY A 46 0.73 -14.84 -1.40
CA GLY A 46 -0.37 -14.72 -0.44
C GLY A 46 -0.87 -13.29 -0.35
N ALA A 47 -2.17 -13.14 -0.07
CA ALA A 47 -2.79 -11.85 0.12
C ALA A 47 -3.77 -11.91 1.31
N LEU A 48 -3.77 -10.87 2.13
CA LEU A 48 -4.69 -10.69 3.25
C LEU A 48 -5.55 -9.45 3.00
N LEU A 49 -6.88 -9.61 3.02
CA LEU A 49 -7.83 -8.50 2.93
C LEU A 49 -8.40 -8.20 4.31
N PHE A 50 -8.21 -6.97 4.75
CA PHE A 50 -8.78 -6.45 5.98
C PHE A 50 -9.91 -5.48 5.65
N LYS A 51 -10.99 -5.54 6.42
CA LYS A 51 -12.04 -4.52 6.45
C LYS A 51 -11.99 -3.83 7.81
N ARG A 52 -12.26 -2.53 7.84
CA ARG A 52 -12.62 -1.84 9.09
C ARG A 52 -13.74 -2.61 9.77
N TYR A 53 -13.53 -2.95 11.04
CA TYR A 53 -14.55 -3.57 11.87
C TYR A 53 -15.74 -2.60 12.02
N ASP A 54 -16.93 -3.16 11.91
CA ASP A 54 -18.22 -2.52 12.11
C ASP A 54 -19.08 -3.55 12.86
N GLU A 55 -19.81 -3.12 13.88
CA GLU A 55 -20.58 -4.01 14.77
C GLU A 55 -21.82 -4.62 14.09
#